data_AF-A0A7C7S2L7-F1
#
_entry.id   AF-A0A7C7S2L7-F1
#
_cell.length_a   1.000
_cell.length_b   1.000
_cell.length_c   1.000
_cell.angle_alpha   90.00
_cell.angle_beta   90.00
_cell.angle_gamma   90.00
#
_symmetry.space_group_name_H-M   'P 1'
#
loop_
_entity.id
_entity.type
_entity.pdbx_description
1 polymer ?
#
loop_
_entity_poly.entity_id
_entity_poly.type
_entity_poly.pdbx_seq_one_letter_code
_entity_poly.pdbx_strand_id
1 'polypeptide(L)'
;MAQSKKFPKLKTLILKHNFFSDEGTVEFAKSLNFPDLEVLQLGWNEVRDAGALALAGSKNFPKLKKLDLRGNYLAGKTKETLRIALAHLKSLRIFQSE
;
A
#
# COMPACT_ATOMS: atom_id res chain seq x y z
N MET A 1 24.81 -8.42 6.23
CA MET A 1 23.37 -8.07 6.18
C MET A 1 23.28 -6.61 5.76
N ALA A 2 22.81 -6.34 4.53
CA ALA A 2 22.77 -4.99 3.99
C ALA A 2 21.92 -4.11 4.92
N GLN A 3 22.52 -3.03 5.43
CA GLN A 3 21.77 -1.99 6.15
C GLN A 3 20.74 -1.44 5.17
N SER A 4 19.50 -1.87 5.36
CA SER A 4 18.35 -1.39 4.60
C SER A 4 18.32 0.13 4.75
N LYS A 5 18.62 0.85 3.65
CA LYS A 5 18.64 2.31 3.64
C LYS A 5 17.25 2.79 4.09
N LYS A 6 17.19 3.32 5.31
CA LYS A 6 15.99 3.97 5.82
C LYS A 6 15.82 5.27 5.04
N PHE A 7 14.59 5.56 4.65
CA PHE A 7 14.18 6.83 4.07
C PHE A 7 13.34 7.60 5.11
N PRO A 8 13.94 8.04 6.23
CA PRO A 8 13.20 8.59 7.36
C PRO A 8 12.51 9.92 7.06
N LYS A 9 12.80 10.55 5.91
CA LYS A 9 12.17 11.82 5.48
C LYS A 9 11.20 11.63 4.30
N LEU A 10 11.07 10.42 3.76
CA LEU A 10 10.20 10.19 2.60
C LEU A 10 8.73 10.16 3.07
N LYS A 11 7.97 11.18 2.65
CA LYS A 11 6.55 11.32 3.00
C LYS A 11 5.61 10.82 1.92
N THR A 12 6.06 10.74 0.68
CA THR A 12 5.23 10.38 -0.47
C THR A 12 6.02 9.45 -1.36
N LEU A 13 5.44 8.29 -1.65
CA LEU A 13 5.97 7.30 -2.57
C LEU A 13 4.92 7.03 -3.65
N ILE A 14 5.30 7.27 -4.90
CA ILE A 14 4.44 7.10 -6.07
C ILE A 14 5.08 6.04 -6.95
N LEU A 15 4.38 4.91 -7.11
CA LEU A 15 4.78 3.78 -7.93
C LEU A 15 3.63 3.35 -8.84
N LYS A 16 2.79 4.29 -9.28
CA LYS A 16 1.68 4.00 -10.20
C LYS A 16 2.20 3.55 -11.56
N HIS A 17 1.45 2.70 -12.27
CA HIS A 17 1.81 2.19 -13.61
C HIS A 17 3.17 1.49 -13.65
N ASN A 18 3.43 0.60 -12.68
CA ASN A 18 4.59 -0.28 -12.69
C ASN A 18 4.13 -1.75 -12.63
N PHE A 19 5.09 -2.67 -12.55
CA PHE A 19 4.86 -4.10 -12.33
C PHE A 19 5.06 -4.47 -10.85
N PHE A 20 4.39 -3.74 -9.95
CA PHE A 20 4.46 -4.05 -8.54
C PHE A 20 3.58 -5.27 -8.23
N SER A 21 4.20 -6.43 -8.06
CA SER A 21 3.50 -7.70 -7.87
C SER A 21 2.97 -7.87 -6.45
N ASP A 22 2.19 -8.93 -6.26
CA ASP A 22 1.68 -9.33 -4.95
C ASP A 22 2.83 -9.63 -3.96
N GLU A 23 3.86 -10.37 -4.40
CA GLU A 23 5.03 -10.68 -3.55
C GLU A 23 5.80 -9.41 -3.19
N GLY A 24 6.02 -8.52 -4.17
CA GLY A 24 6.67 -7.24 -3.95
C GLY A 24 5.91 -6.38 -2.93
N THR A 25 4.58 -6.46 -2.96
CA THR A 25 3.72 -5.75 -2.01
C THR A 25 3.77 -6.33 -0.60
N VAL A 26 3.81 -7.66 -0.47
CA VAL A 26 3.97 -8.34 0.82
C VAL A 26 5.31 -7.97 1.46
N GLU A 27 6.40 -8.00 0.69
CA GLU A 27 7.72 -7.63 1.19
C GLU A 27 7.80 -6.13 1.53
N PHE A 28 7.18 -5.29 0.71
CA PHE A 28 7.05 -3.87 1.01
C PHE A 28 6.30 -3.64 2.33
N ALA A 29 5.21 -4.37 2.59
CA ALA A 29 4.44 -4.26 3.82
C ALA A 29 5.25 -4.59 5.08
N LYS A 30 6.29 -5.41 4.96
CA LYS A 30 7.23 -5.76 6.05
C LYS A 30 8.37 -4.75 6.22
N SER A 31 8.52 -3.80 5.30
CA SER A 31 9.65 -2.86 5.30
C SER A 31 9.56 -1.85 6.44
N LEU A 32 10.67 -1.67 7.18
CA LEU A 32 10.83 -0.64 8.21
C LEU A 32 11.50 0.64 7.68
N ASN A 33 11.62 0.78 6.35
CA ASN A 33 12.40 1.86 5.75
C ASN A 33 11.66 3.19 5.68
N PHE A 34 10.34 3.20 5.85
CA PHE A 34 9.51 4.36 5.57
C PHE A 34 8.68 4.79 6.79
N PRO A 35 9.33 5.10 7.93
CA PRO A 35 8.62 5.41 9.19
C PRO A 35 7.76 6.68 9.09
N ASP A 36 8.09 7.58 8.15
CA ASP A 36 7.43 8.86 7.94
C ASP A 36 6.55 8.91 6.68
N LEU A 37 6.25 7.76 6.08
CA LEU A 37 5.43 7.70 4.87
C LEU A 37 3.99 8.11 5.18
N GLU A 38 3.48 9.11 4.48
CA GLU A 38 2.12 9.61 4.63
C GLU A 38 1.23 9.24 3.43
N VAL A 39 1.82 9.09 2.25
CA VAL A 39 1.12 8.83 0.99
C VAL A 39 1.81 7.71 0.22
N LEU A 40 1.04 6.66 -0.08
CA LEU A 40 1.47 5.55 -0.94
C LEU A 40 0.53 5.42 -2.13
N GLN A 41 1.07 5.48 -3.34
CA GLN A 41 0.30 5.30 -4.57
C GLN A 41 0.82 4.10 -5.36
N LEU A 42 0.04 3.01 -5.32
CA LEU A 42 0.26 1.75 -6.03
C LEU A 42 -0.83 1.49 -7.09
N GLY A 43 -1.57 2.53 -7.52
CA GLY A 43 -2.60 2.36 -8.53
C GLY A 43 -2.04 1.87 -9.88
N TRP A 44 -2.82 1.05 -10.58
CA TRP A 44 -2.45 0.46 -11.87
C TRP A 44 -1.14 -0.33 -11.80
N ASN A 45 -1.10 -1.31 -10.91
CA ASN A 45 -0.02 -2.31 -10.79
C ASN A 45 -0.65 -3.72 -10.84
N GLU A 46 0.10 -4.74 -10.41
CA GLU A 46 -0.36 -6.12 -10.32
C GLU A 46 -0.61 -6.57 -8.87
N VAL A 47 -1.00 -5.64 -7.99
CA VAL A 47 -1.32 -5.98 -6.60
C VAL A 47 -2.58 -6.83 -6.56
N ARG A 48 -2.56 -7.93 -5.82
CA ARG A 48 -3.70 -8.83 -5.63
C ARG A 48 -4.11 -8.81 -4.15
N ASP A 49 -4.97 -9.75 -3.80
CA ASP A 49 -5.60 -9.79 -2.49
C ASP A 49 -4.57 -9.94 -1.35
N ALA A 50 -3.55 -10.79 -1.50
CA ALA A 50 -2.63 -11.06 -0.40
C ALA A 50 -1.73 -9.86 -0.09
N GLY A 51 -1.22 -9.18 -1.10
CA GLY A 51 -0.41 -7.96 -0.99
C GLY A 51 -1.21 -6.80 -0.41
N ALA A 52 -2.45 -6.60 -0.88
CA ALA A 52 -3.30 -5.56 -0.32
C ALA A 52 -3.67 -5.83 1.15
N LEU A 53 -3.98 -7.09 1.50
CA LEU A 53 -4.23 -7.48 2.88
C LEU A 53 -2.97 -7.37 3.75
N ALA A 54 -1.79 -7.66 3.21
CA ALA A 54 -0.53 -7.45 3.91
C ALA A 54 -0.28 -5.97 4.21
N LEU A 55 -0.57 -5.06 3.28
CA LEU A 55 -0.55 -3.62 3.54
C LEU A 55 -1.53 -3.22 4.65
N ALA A 56 -2.74 -3.76 4.63
CA ALA A 56 -3.76 -3.45 5.64
C ALA A 56 -3.41 -3.96 7.03
N GLY A 57 -2.70 -5.09 7.13
CA GLY A 57 -2.21 -5.63 8.39
C GLY A 57 -0.89 -5.02 8.88
N SER A 58 -0.23 -4.18 8.06
CA SER A 58 1.09 -3.65 8.40
C SER A 58 1.01 -2.53 9.45
N LYS A 59 1.83 -2.65 10.49
CA LYS A 59 2.06 -1.59 11.49
C LYS A 59 3.30 -0.74 11.18
N ASN A 60 3.96 -1.00 10.04
CA ASN A 60 5.25 -0.39 9.71
C ASN A 60 5.14 0.99 9.07
N PHE A 61 3.93 1.43 8.74
CA PHE A 61 3.63 2.76 8.20
C PHE A 61 2.77 3.58 9.16
N PRO A 62 3.27 3.93 10.36
CA PRO A 62 2.45 4.52 11.43
C PRO A 62 1.90 5.91 11.08
N LYS A 63 2.46 6.58 10.06
CA LYS A 63 2.02 7.91 9.60
C LYS A 63 1.21 7.88 8.30
N LEU A 64 0.89 6.69 7.78
CA LEU A 64 0.18 6.59 6.52
C LEU A 64 -1.22 7.20 6.63
N LYS A 65 -1.54 8.10 5.71
CA LYS A 65 -2.82 8.81 5.66
C LYS A 65 -3.55 8.55 4.35
N LYS A 66 -2.83 8.23 3.27
CA LYS A 66 -3.41 8.05 1.94
C LYS A 66 -2.84 6.80 1.28
N LEU A 67 -3.73 5.92 0.82
CA LEU A 67 -3.40 4.73 0.04
C LEU A 67 -4.22 4.68 -1.24
N ASP A 68 -3.55 4.53 -2.38
CA ASP A 68 -4.17 4.33 -3.69
C ASP A 68 -3.78 2.96 -4.25
N LEU A 69 -4.77 2.09 -4.42
CA LEU A 69 -4.71 0.75 -5.01
C LEU A 69 -5.68 0.60 -6.20
N ARG A 70 -6.22 1.70 -6.75
CA ARG A 70 -7.14 1.63 -7.90
C ARG A 70 -6.48 0.99 -9.12
N GLY A 71 -7.24 0.29 -9.97
CA GLY A 71 -6.68 -0.37 -11.16
C GLY A 71 -5.74 -1.55 -10.86
N ASN A 72 -5.84 -2.13 -9.66
CA ASN A 72 -5.21 -3.41 -9.30
C ASN A 72 -6.24 -4.55 -9.31
N TYR A 73 -5.76 -5.79 -9.13
CA TYR A 73 -6.55 -7.02 -9.27
C TYR A 73 -7.11 -7.49 -7.92
N LEU A 74 -7.89 -6.63 -7.26
CA LEU A 74 -8.49 -6.93 -5.95
C LEU A 74 -9.91 -7.50 -6.10
N ALA A 75 -10.19 -8.61 -5.43
CA ALA A 75 -11.53 -9.16 -5.34
C ALA A 75 -12.47 -8.23 -4.57
N GLY A 76 -13.77 -8.27 -4.89
CA GLY A 76 -14.77 -7.43 -4.22
C GLY A 76 -14.80 -7.61 -2.70
N LYS A 77 -14.66 -8.85 -2.21
CA LYS A 77 -14.55 -9.16 -0.77
C LYS A 77 -13.35 -8.45 -0.14
N THR A 78 -12.18 -8.50 -0.80
CA THR A 78 -10.97 -7.82 -0.33
C THR A 78 -11.15 -6.32 -0.27
N LYS A 79 -11.79 -5.71 -1.27
CA LYS A 79 -12.09 -4.27 -1.26
C LYS A 79 -12.93 -3.88 -0.04
N GLU A 80 -13.95 -4.67 0.30
CA GLU A 80 -14.75 -4.46 1.53
C GLU A 80 -13.91 -4.63 2.81
N THR A 81 -13.08 -5.65 2.88
CA THR A 81 -12.15 -5.84 4.02
C THR A 81 -11.21 -4.64 4.17
N LEU A 82 -10.62 -4.14 3.08
CA LEU A 82 -9.74 -2.98 3.10
C LEU A 82 -10.48 -1.71 3.54
N ARG A 83 -11.72 -1.51 3.08
CA ARG A 83 -12.55 -0.37 3.49
C ARG A 83 -12.74 -0.31 5.01
N ILE A 84 -12.91 -1.46 5.65
CA ILE A 84 -13.07 -1.57 7.11
C ILE A 84 -11.72 -1.44 7.82
N ALA A 85 -10.73 -2.24 7.43
CA ALA A 85 -9.42 -2.30 8.10
C ALA A 85 -8.65 -0.97 8.01
N LEU A 86 -8.80 -0.26 6.90
CA LEU A 86 -8.12 1.01 6.62
C LEU A 86 -9.04 2.23 6.76
N ALA A 87 -10.15 2.10 7.49
CA ALA A 87 -11.09 3.20 7.73
C ALA A 87 -10.46 4.41 8.45
N HIS A 88 -9.33 4.22 9.12
CA HIS A 88 -8.57 5.28 9.77
C HIS A 88 -7.78 6.17 8.78
N LEU A 89 -7.60 5.75 7.53
CA LEU A 89 -6.90 6.55 6.52
C LEU A 89 -7.77 7.74 6.09
N LYS A 90 -7.13 8.90 5.89
CA LYS A 90 -7.79 10.11 5.37
C LYS A 90 -8.26 9.94 3.93
N SER A 91 -7.65 9.04 3.16
CA SER A 91 -8.06 8.74 1.79
C SER A 91 -7.66 7.32 1.41
N LEU A 92 -8.63 6.51 1.02
CA LEU A 92 -8.43 5.17 0.49
C LEU A 92 -9.08 5.10 -0.90
N ARG A 93 -8.29 4.75 -1.92
CA ARG A 93 -8.77 4.54 -3.30
C ARG A 93 -8.57 3.09 -3.71
N ILE A 94 -9.65 2.34 -3.85
CA ILE A 94 -9.65 0.90 -4.23
C ILE A 94 -10.59 0.58 -5.40
N PHE A 95 -11.43 1.54 -5.79
CA PHE A 95 -12.30 1.46 -6.95
C PHE A 95 -11.73 2.34 -8.06
N GLN A 96 -11.78 1.85 -9.30
CA GLN A 96 -11.52 2.68 -10.46
C GLN A 96 -12.77 3.53 -10.69
N SER A 97 -12.60 4.85 -10.69
CA SER A 97 -13.63 5.76 -11.17
C SER A 97 -13.66 5.66 -12.70
N GLU A 98 -14.85 5.48 -13.26
CA GLU A 98 -15.11 5.61 -14.71
C GLU A 98 -14.76 7.02 -15.21
#